data_AF-A0A7L0LRP7-F1
#
_entry.id   AF-A0A7L0LRP7-F1
#
_cell.length_a   1.000
_cell.length_b   1.000
_cell.length_c   1.000
_cell.angle_alpha   90.00
_cell.angle_beta   90.00
_cell.angle_gamma   90.00
#
_symmetry.space_group_name_H-M   'P 1'
#
loop_
_entity.id
_entity.type
_entity.pdbx_description
1 polymer ?
#
loop_
_entity_poly.entity_id
_entity_poly.type
_entity_poly.pdbx_seq_one_letter_code
_entity_poly.pdbx_strand_id
1 'polypeptide(L)'
;ANDDCKCLLKALPPEPKPTLLQMIEACNRLGTLQHTTAVTYQAVRQGIAVAFAALKILPGKQMLCFGCGEPEHVKKDCQKVQNQKALGVRPRWQKGLHFANSCHSK
;
A
#
# COMPACT_ATOMS: atom_id res chain seq x y z
N ALA A 1 -1.30 35.86 -22.90
CA ALA A 1 -1.65 34.78 -21.97
C ALA A 1 -0.36 34.06 -21.54
N ASN A 2 -0.19 33.76 -20.25
CA ASN A 2 0.90 32.91 -19.75
C ASN A 2 0.73 31.46 -20.25
N ASP A 3 1.76 30.64 -20.09
CA ASP A 3 1.73 29.27 -20.62
C ASP A 3 0.67 28.39 -19.94
N ASP A 4 0.37 28.64 -18.66
CA ASP A 4 -0.71 27.97 -17.94
C ASP A 4 -2.09 28.30 -18.54
N CYS A 5 -2.37 29.58 -18.84
CA CYS A 5 -3.61 30.00 -19.49
C CYS A 5 -3.71 29.43 -20.90
N LYS A 6 -2.60 29.38 -21.65
CA LYS A 6 -2.60 28.71 -22.97
C LYS A 6 -2.94 27.21 -22.84
N CYS A 7 -2.42 26.52 -21.83
CA CYS A 7 -2.71 25.11 -21.58
C CYS A 7 -4.19 24.90 -21.22
N LEU A 8 -4.72 25.72 -20.31
CA LEU A 8 -6.10 25.63 -19.88
C LEU A 8 -7.09 25.93 -21.01
N LEU A 9 -6.82 26.93 -21.84
CA LEU A 9 -7.64 27.26 -23.00
C LEU A 9 -7.66 26.13 -24.05
N LYS A 10 -6.59 25.34 -24.18
CA LYS A 10 -6.55 24.16 -25.05
C LYS A 10 -7.34 22.97 -24.48
N ALA A 11 -7.55 22.93 -23.18
CA ALA A 11 -8.31 21.88 -22.50
C ALA A 11 -9.82 22.14 -22.45
N LEU A 12 -10.27 23.35 -22.83
CA LEU A 12 -11.69 23.65 -22.95
C LEU A 12 -12.32 22.80 -24.07
N PRO A 13 -13.58 22.36 -23.89
CA PRO A 13 -14.29 21.62 -24.93
C PRO A 13 -14.37 22.46 -26.21
N PRO A 14 -14.18 21.85 -27.39
CA PRO A 14 -14.14 22.57 -28.67
C PRO A 14 -15.52 23.07 -29.10
N GLU A 15 -16.60 22.43 -28.65
CA GLU A 15 -17.98 22.73 -29.02
C GLU A 15 -18.88 22.75 -27.77
N PRO A 16 -19.73 23.78 -27.60
CA PRO A 16 -19.77 25.01 -28.38
C PRO A 16 -18.51 25.85 -28.18
N LYS A 17 -18.13 26.61 -29.21
CA LYS A 17 -16.94 27.47 -29.15
C LYS A 17 -17.01 28.39 -27.91
N PRO A 18 -16.01 28.34 -27.01
CA PRO A 18 -16.06 29.12 -25.78
C PRO A 18 -16.03 30.61 -26.10
N THR A 19 -16.85 31.38 -25.38
CA THR A 19 -16.86 32.84 -25.53
C THR A 19 -15.61 33.45 -24.90
N LEU A 20 -15.24 34.65 -25.33
CA LEU A 20 -14.11 35.37 -24.75
C LEU A 20 -14.23 35.52 -23.23
N LEU A 21 -15.45 35.72 -22.73
CA LEU A 21 -15.73 35.84 -21.30
C LEU A 21 -15.49 34.52 -20.55
N GLN A 22 -15.91 33.38 -21.12
CA GLN A 22 -15.63 32.06 -20.56
C GLN A 22 -14.13 31.76 -20.52
N MET A 23 -13.40 32.15 -21.56
CA MET A 23 -11.95 32.02 -21.62
C MET A 23 -11.24 32.86 -20.54
N ILE A 24 -11.72 34.09 -20.30
CA ILE A 24 -11.22 34.99 -19.26
C ILE A 24 -11.51 34.43 -17.86
N GLU A 25 -12.74 34.00 -17.59
CA GLU A 25 -13.11 33.40 -16.31
C GLU A 25 -12.29 32.14 -15.99
N ALA A 26 -12.02 31.32 -17.01
CA ALA A 26 -11.23 30.12 -16.88
C ALA A 26 -9.77 30.46 -16.50
N CYS A 27 -9.17 31.46 -17.14
CA CYS A 27 -7.80 31.89 -16.81
C CYS A 27 -7.71 32.67 -15.49
N ASN A 28 -8.74 33.37 -15.06
CA ASN A 28 -8.75 34.08 -13.77
C ASN A 28 -8.71 33.15 -12.55
N ARG A 29 -8.99 31.85 -12.74
CA ARG A 29 -8.86 30.83 -11.68
C ARG A 29 -7.42 30.35 -11.50
N LEU A 30 -6.54 30.63 -12.46
CA LEU A 30 -5.12 30.28 -12.40
C LEU A 30 -4.40 31.11 -11.34
N GLY A 31 -3.52 30.48 -10.57
CA GLY A 31 -2.78 31.13 -9.50
C GLY A 31 -3.60 31.35 -8.21
N THR A 32 -4.89 31.03 -8.18
CA THR A 32 -5.64 30.97 -6.92
C THR A 32 -5.15 29.79 -6.08
N LEU A 33 -5.21 29.94 -4.74
CA LEU A 33 -4.83 28.87 -3.81
C LEU A 33 -5.54 27.55 -4.13
N GLN A 34 -6.78 27.60 -4.62
CA GLN A 34 -7.56 26.40 -4.98
C GLN A 34 -7.02 25.68 -6.21
N HIS A 35 -6.52 26.40 -7.21
CA HIS A 35 -5.91 25.78 -8.39
C HIS A 35 -4.50 25.26 -8.05
N THR A 36 -3.73 25.98 -7.25
CA THR A 36 -2.40 25.55 -6.84
C THR A 36 -2.46 24.35 -5.89
N THR A 37 -3.40 24.31 -4.93
CA THR A 37 -3.60 23.13 -4.07
C THR A 37 -4.13 21.94 -4.84
N ALA A 38 -5.07 22.13 -5.78
CA ALA A 38 -5.58 21.02 -6.59
C ALA A 38 -4.49 20.40 -7.47
N VAL A 39 -3.71 21.22 -8.19
CA VAL A 39 -2.62 20.75 -9.05
C VAL A 39 -1.50 20.10 -8.23
N THR A 40 -1.09 20.72 -7.11
CA THR A 40 -0.06 20.15 -6.24
C THR A 40 -0.53 18.87 -5.55
N TYR A 41 -1.76 18.83 -5.04
CA TYR A 41 -2.35 17.62 -4.43
C TYR A 41 -2.45 16.48 -5.43
N GLN A 42 -2.90 16.74 -6.66
CA GLN A 42 -3.01 15.71 -7.70
C GLN A 42 -1.63 15.17 -8.09
N ALA A 43 -0.64 16.04 -8.28
CA ALA A 43 0.73 15.63 -8.59
C ALA A 43 1.35 14.82 -7.45
N VAL A 44 1.14 15.24 -6.19
CA VAL A 44 1.58 14.50 -5.00
C VAL A 44 0.88 13.14 -4.90
N ARG A 45 -0.44 13.08 -5.09
CA ARG A 45 -1.22 11.82 -5.04
C ARG A 45 -0.75 10.83 -6.10
N GLN A 46 -0.51 11.30 -7.34
CA GLN A 46 0.03 10.46 -8.41
C GLN A 46 1.46 10.02 -8.10
N GLY A 47 2.32 10.92 -7.61
CA GLY A 47 3.70 10.61 -7.22
C GLY A 47 3.78 9.58 -6.11
N ILE A 48 2.93 9.68 -5.09
CA ILE A 48 2.82 8.69 -4.01
C ILE A 48 2.35 7.34 -4.58
N ALA A 49 1.29 7.31 -5.40
CA ALA A 49 0.79 6.06 -5.97
C ALA A 49 1.86 5.33 -6.81
N VAL A 50 2.60 6.07 -7.64
CA VAL A 50 3.71 5.53 -8.43
C VAL A 50 4.86 5.05 -7.53
N ALA A 51 5.23 5.82 -6.51
CA ALA A 51 6.28 5.43 -5.57
C ALA A 51 5.91 4.16 -4.79
N PHE A 52 4.68 4.05 -4.31
CA PHE A 52 4.20 2.85 -3.62
C PHE A 52 4.18 1.61 -4.53
N ALA A 53 3.76 1.78 -5.79
CA ALA A 53 3.79 0.71 -6.78
C ALA A 53 5.23 0.30 -7.15
N ALA A 54 6.13 1.25 -7.38
CA ALA A 54 7.52 1.01 -7.73
C ALA A 54 8.31 0.35 -6.59
N LEU A 55 8.08 0.80 -5.35
CA LEU A 55 8.76 0.27 -4.16
C LEU A 55 8.12 -1.03 -3.64
N LYS A 56 7.07 -1.55 -4.28
CA LYS A 56 6.28 -2.71 -3.80
C LYS A 56 5.91 -2.59 -2.31
N ILE A 57 5.66 -1.37 -1.86
CA ILE A 57 5.18 -1.11 -0.49
C ILE A 57 3.71 -1.47 -0.47
N LEU A 58 3.44 -2.76 -0.33
CA LEU A 58 2.09 -3.29 -0.20
C LEU A 58 1.46 -2.80 1.11
N PRO A 59 0.17 -2.38 1.10
CA PRO A 59 -0.58 -2.10 2.32
C PRO A 59 -0.91 -3.44 2.99
N GLY A 60 0.06 -3.96 3.73
CA GLY A 60 -0.09 -5.28 4.33
C GLY A 60 1.27 -5.92 4.43
N LYS A 61 1.92 -5.67 5.56
CA LYS A 61 2.87 -6.62 6.13
C LYS A 61 2.15 -7.97 6.10
N GLN A 62 2.50 -8.82 5.13
CA GLN A 62 1.86 -10.13 4.98
C GLN A 62 1.98 -10.79 6.34
N MET A 63 0.84 -10.99 7.02
CA MET A 63 0.82 -11.59 8.34
C MET A 63 1.16 -13.07 8.13
N LEU A 64 2.47 -13.34 8.08
CA LEU A 64 3.00 -14.68 7.99
C LEU A 64 2.90 -15.34 9.36
N CYS A 65 2.51 -16.59 9.38
CA CYS A 65 2.45 -17.39 10.59
C CYS A 65 3.86 -17.53 11.19
N PHE A 66 4.06 -17.05 12.42
CA PHE A 66 5.33 -17.24 13.18
C PHE A 66 5.66 -18.71 13.51
N GLY A 67 4.80 -19.65 13.14
CA GLY A 67 5.00 -21.09 13.29
C GLY A 67 5.53 -21.77 12.03
N CYS A 68 4.92 -21.50 10.87
CA CYS A 68 5.25 -22.19 9.60
C CYS A 68 5.68 -21.27 8.45
N GLY A 69 5.58 -19.94 8.62
CA GLY A 69 5.96 -18.95 7.60
C GLY A 69 4.95 -18.76 6.47
N GLU A 70 3.82 -19.47 6.48
CA GLU A 70 2.76 -19.29 5.47
C GLU A 70 1.83 -18.11 5.82
N PRO A 71 1.29 -17.42 4.80
CA PRO A 71 0.18 -16.48 4.99
C PRO A 71 -1.11 -17.23 5.39
N GLU A 72 -2.24 -16.54 5.52
CA GLU A 72 -3.59 -17.05 5.90
C GLU A 72 -3.89 -17.22 7.39
N HIS A 73 -2.89 -17.35 8.27
CA HIS A 73 -3.17 -17.61 9.69
C HIS A 73 -2.07 -17.14 10.65
N VAL A 74 -2.42 -17.02 11.93
CA VAL A 74 -1.46 -16.76 13.01
C VAL A 74 -1.02 -18.06 13.67
N LYS A 75 0.10 -18.03 14.41
CA LYS A 75 0.68 -19.22 15.07
C LYS A 75 -0.32 -20.00 15.94
N LYS A 76 -1.33 -19.33 16.52
CA LYS A 76 -2.37 -19.95 17.35
C LYS A 76 -3.23 -20.95 16.55
N ASP A 77 -3.52 -20.62 15.30
CA ASP A 77 -4.41 -21.38 14.42
C ASP A 77 -3.63 -22.27 13.42
N CYS A 78 -2.32 -22.39 13.61
CA CYS A 78 -1.45 -23.19 12.76
C CYS A 78 -1.59 -24.69 13.04
N GLN A 79 -2.28 -25.41 12.16
CA GLN A 79 -2.43 -26.88 12.27
C GLN A 79 -1.08 -27.62 12.21
N LYS A 80 -0.10 -27.12 11.45
CA LYS A 80 1.24 -27.75 11.31
C LYS A 80 1.99 -27.84 12.64
N VAL A 81 1.86 -26.84 13.50
CA VAL A 81 2.54 -26.80 14.81
C VAL A 81 1.78 -27.61 15.87
N GLN A 82 0.45 -27.73 15.74
CA GLN A 82 -0.36 -28.52 16.67
C GLN A 82 -0.05 -30.02 16.57
N ASN A 83 0.24 -30.52 15.36
CA ASN A 83 0.63 -31.92 15.14
C ASN A 83 1.95 -32.31 15.81
N GLN A 84 2.87 -31.37 16.05
CA GLN A 84 4.10 -31.66 16.80
C GLN A 84 3.86 -31.82 18.31
N LYS A 85 2.86 -31.13 18.86
CA LYS A 85 2.47 -31.26 20.27
C LYS A 85 1.66 -32.52 20.54
N ALA A 86 0.85 -32.95 19.57
CA ALA A 86 0.04 -34.17 19.65
C ALA A 86 0.90 -35.45 19.84
N LEU A 87 2.16 -35.43 19.42
CA LEU A 87 3.08 -36.55 19.58
C LEU A 87 3.73 -36.62 20.99
N GLY A 88 3.42 -35.71 21.92
CA GLY A 88 4.00 -35.74 23.28
C GLY A 88 5.53 -35.52 23.30
N VAL A 89 6.07 -34.95 22.22
CA VAL A 89 7.50 -34.77 22.01
C VAL A 89 7.89 -33.34 22.40
N ARG A 90 8.89 -33.19 23.29
CA ARG A 90 9.43 -31.88 23.64
C ARG A 90 10.52 -31.45 22.63
N PRO A 91 10.44 -30.24 22.04
CA PRO A 91 11.51 -29.72 21.18
C PRO A 91 12.66 -29.07 21.95
N ARG A 92 12.66 -29.14 23.29
CA ARG A 92 13.63 -28.45 24.12
C ARG A 92 14.94 -29.23 24.10
N TRP A 93 15.91 -28.69 23.34
CA TRP A 93 17.35 -28.98 23.26
C TRP A 93 17.83 -29.68 21.98
N GLN A 94 19.12 -29.42 21.66
CA GLN A 94 19.88 -29.83 20.48
C GLN A 94 19.94 -31.35 20.19
N LYS A 95 19.18 -32.17 20.90
CA LYS A 95 19.09 -33.63 20.76
C LYS A 95 17.87 -34.09 19.96
N GLY A 96 17.10 -33.16 19.39
CA GLY A 96 15.96 -33.47 18.53
C GLY A 96 14.71 -33.90 19.30
N LEU A 97 13.71 -34.33 18.53
CA LEU A 97 12.37 -34.69 18.99
C LEU A 97 12.42 -36.03 19.76
N HIS A 98 12.10 -36.01 21.06
CA HIS A 98 11.98 -37.19 21.92
C HIS A 98 10.72 -37.10 22.83
N PHE A 99 10.16 -38.25 23.23
CA PHE A 99 9.02 -38.29 24.15
C PHE A 99 9.37 -37.68 25.52
N ALA A 100 8.40 -37.02 26.15
CA ALA A 100 8.62 -36.30 27.41
C ALA A 100 9.13 -37.19 28.57
N ASN A 101 8.73 -38.46 28.59
CA ASN A 101 9.18 -39.46 29.57
C ASN A 101 10.62 -39.94 29.33
N SER A 102 11.16 -39.72 28.14
CA SER A 102 12.53 -40.08 27.73
C SER A 102 13.51 -38.92 27.96
N CYS A 103 13.04 -37.82 28.56
CA CYS A 103 13.81 -36.63 28.83
C CYS A 103 14.49 -36.76 30.20
N HIS A 104 15.74 -37.25 30.21
CA HIS A 104 16.53 -37.47 31.43
C HIS A 104 17.41 -36.27 31.83
N SER A 105 17.16 -35.08 31.29
CA SER A 105 17.83 -33.86 31.75
C SER A 105 17.34 -33.52 33.16
N LYS A 106 18.21 -33.63 34.15
CA LYS A 106 18.00 -33.04 35.48
C LYS A 106 17.94 -31.52 35.38
#